data_AF-A0A7S1HC01-F1
#
_entry.id   AF-A0A7S1HC01-F1
#
_cell.length_a   1.000
_cell.length_b   1.000
_cell.length_c   1.000
_cell.angle_alpha   90.00
_cell.angle_beta   90.00
_cell.angle_gamma   90.00
#
_symmetry.space_group_name_H-M   'P 1'
#
loop_
_entity.id
_entity.type
_entity.pdbx_description
1 polymer ?
#
loop_
_entity_poly.entity_id
_entity_poly.type
_entity_poly.pdbx_seq_one_letter_code
_entity_poly.pdbx_strand_id
1 'polypeptide(L)'
;EERLGRRDHSALLGDEAMHASLVAVCCELAAHAYLPMSSSLAFPAIPKALGVTTFEFLICSENFLRDFEFHLSLHLRQHLASLCNRVIDSDVWSDDSPIVSYLTEHSELPKHFETIVTSAPPASCLGGGLR
;
A
#
# COMPACT_ATOMS: atom_id res chain seq x y z
N GLU A 1 -13.29 -2.56 18.25
CA GLU A 1 -14.67 -2.60 18.78
C GLU A 1 -15.62 -1.60 18.12
N GLU A 2 -15.33 -0.28 18.13
CA GLU A 2 -16.26 0.76 17.63
C GLU A 2 -16.74 0.55 16.19
N ARG A 3 -15.83 0.20 15.26
CA ARG A 3 -16.18 -0.02 13.83
C ARG A 3 -17.09 -1.22 13.58
N LEU A 4 -16.92 -2.30 14.35
CA LEU A 4 -17.60 -3.59 14.10
C LEU A 4 -18.69 -3.91 15.14
N GLY A 5 -18.79 -3.14 16.22
CA GLY A 5 -19.73 -3.40 17.32
C GLY A 5 -19.51 -4.73 18.03
N ARG A 6 -18.35 -5.37 17.84
CA ARG A 6 -17.99 -6.69 18.38
C ARG A 6 -16.70 -6.60 19.17
N ARG A 7 -16.60 -7.44 20.21
CA ARG A 7 -15.45 -7.56 21.11
C ARG A 7 -14.54 -8.74 20.79
N ASP A 8 -15.06 -9.72 20.06
CA ASP A 8 -14.24 -10.85 19.62
C ASP A 8 -13.43 -10.46 18.38
N HIS A 9 -12.12 -10.36 18.59
CA HIS A 9 -11.12 -10.07 17.56
C HIS A 9 -10.07 -11.19 17.50
N SER A 10 -10.38 -12.38 18.03
CA SER A 10 -9.45 -13.52 18.08
C SER A 10 -8.89 -13.91 16.71
N ALA A 11 -9.70 -13.88 15.66
CA ALA A 11 -9.24 -14.17 14.29
C ALA A 11 -8.25 -13.12 13.77
N LEU A 12 -8.47 -11.84 14.08
CA LEU A 12 -7.57 -10.75 13.69
C LEU A 12 -6.27 -10.78 14.51
N LEU A 13 -6.39 -10.99 15.82
CA LEU A 13 -5.25 -11.06 16.74
C LEU A 13 -4.49 -12.38 16.66
N GLY A 14 -5.05 -13.40 16.02
CA GLY A 14 -4.39 -14.68 15.75
C GLY A 14 -3.61 -14.70 14.43
N ASP A 15 -3.71 -13.63 13.62
CA ASP A 15 -3.04 -13.55 12.32
C ASP A 15 -1.57 -13.11 12.48
N GLU A 16 -0.65 -14.06 12.39
CA GLU A 16 0.80 -13.81 12.50
C GLU A 16 1.31 -12.86 11.39
N ALA A 17 0.74 -12.92 10.18
CA ALA A 17 1.15 -12.06 9.08
C ALA A 17 0.77 -10.60 9.33
N MET A 18 -0.41 -10.36 9.93
CA MET A 18 -0.82 -9.03 10.39
C MET A 18 0.19 -8.48 11.41
N HIS A 19 0.56 -9.26 12.43
CA HIS A 19 1.49 -8.82 13.47
C HIS A 19 2.90 -8.58 12.93
N ALA A 20 3.41 -9.49 12.09
CA ALA A 20 4.72 -9.34 11.46
C ALA A 20 4.76 -8.07 10.59
N SER A 21 3.69 -7.80 9.82
CA SER A 21 3.57 -6.60 9.00
C SER A 21 3.52 -5.33 9.85
N LEU A 22 2.77 -5.33 10.96
CA LEU A 22 2.68 -4.20 11.87
C LEU A 22 4.04 -3.90 12.52
N VAL A 23 4.75 -4.94 12.96
CA VAL A 23 6.11 -4.81 13.50
C VAL A 23 7.05 -4.27 12.42
N ALA A 24 6.94 -4.75 11.18
CA ALA A 24 7.76 -4.25 10.07
C ALA A 24 7.55 -2.77 9.81
N VAL A 25 6.30 -2.29 9.79
CA VAL A 25 5.97 -0.85 9.64
C VAL A 25 6.56 -0.04 10.79
N CYS A 26 6.40 -0.49 12.04
CA CYS A 26 6.97 0.19 13.20
C CYS A 26 8.50 0.24 13.16
N CYS A 27 9.15 -0.86 12.77
CA CYS A 27 10.60 -0.93 12.63
C CYS A 27 11.11 -0.05 11.49
N GLU A 28 10.43 -0.01 10.35
CA GLU A 28 10.77 0.86 9.21
C GLU A 28 10.69 2.34 9.61
N LEU A 29 9.63 2.75 10.31
CA LEU A 29 9.49 4.12 10.79
C LEU A 29 10.56 4.48 11.84
N ALA A 30 10.86 3.57 12.78
CA ALA A 30 11.90 3.78 13.77
C ALA A 30 13.29 3.85 13.13
N ALA A 31 13.56 2.98 12.15
CA ALA A 31 14.77 2.99 11.35
C ALA A 31 14.92 4.32 10.63
N HIS A 32 13.88 4.80 9.96
CA HIS A 32 13.89 6.09 9.26
C HIS A 32 14.08 7.28 10.21
N ALA A 33 13.47 7.24 11.40
CA ALA A 33 13.56 8.32 12.38
C ALA A 33 14.93 8.45 13.03
N TYR A 34 15.60 7.33 13.32
CA TYR A 34 16.74 7.31 14.24
C TYR A 34 18.04 6.78 13.63
N LEU A 35 18.01 6.02 12.52
CA LEU A 35 19.24 5.55 11.91
C LEU A 35 19.91 6.67 11.10
N PRO A 36 21.22 6.88 11.29
CA PRO A 36 21.98 7.75 10.42
C PRO A 36 21.90 7.28 8.97
N MET A 37 21.94 8.24 8.03
CA MET A 37 21.87 7.97 6.58
C MET A 37 22.95 7.00 6.07
N SER A 38 24.10 6.94 6.75
CA SER A 38 25.18 5.98 6.47
C SER A 38 24.88 4.53 6.84
N SER A 39 23.86 4.31 7.67
CA SER A 39 23.39 3.01 8.17
C SER A 39 21.91 2.78 7.87
N SER A 40 21.34 3.59 6.97
CA SER A 40 19.93 3.46 6.57
C SER A 40 19.74 2.14 5.83
N LEU A 41 18.91 1.27 6.42
CA LEU A 41 18.45 0.07 5.75
C LEU A 41 17.50 0.51 4.64
N ALA A 42 17.92 0.40 3.39
CA ALA A 42 17.07 0.71 2.27
C ALA A 42 15.88 -0.25 2.22
N PHE A 43 14.67 0.29 2.10
CA PHE A 43 13.49 -0.52 1.82
C PHE A 43 13.71 -1.38 0.55
N PRO A 44 13.38 -2.68 0.56
CA PRO A 44 12.58 -3.42 1.56
C PRO A 44 13.41 -4.31 2.53
N ALA A 45 14.54 -3.86 3.06
CA ALA A 45 15.39 -4.70 3.92
C ALA A 45 14.68 -5.17 5.22
N ILE A 46 13.94 -4.29 5.89
CA ILE A 46 13.26 -4.61 7.16
C ILE A 46 12.08 -5.58 6.94
N PRO A 47 11.13 -5.33 6.02
CA PRO A 47 10.06 -6.30 5.73
C PRO A 47 10.60 -7.67 5.35
N LYS A 48 11.65 -7.73 4.50
CA LYS A 48 12.28 -9.00 4.10
C LYS A 48 12.88 -9.76 5.28
N ALA A 49 13.54 -9.07 6.21
CA ALA A 49 14.11 -9.69 7.40
C ALA A 49 13.05 -10.29 8.34
N LEU A 50 11.82 -9.77 8.30
CA LEU A 50 10.68 -10.25 9.09
C LEU A 50 9.80 -11.26 8.33
N GLY A 51 10.19 -11.65 7.12
CA GLY A 51 9.39 -12.57 6.29
C GLY A 51 8.09 -11.96 5.76
N VAL A 52 8.00 -10.64 5.72
CA VAL A 52 6.82 -9.89 5.27
C VAL A 52 6.98 -9.55 3.80
N THR A 53 5.97 -9.89 2.99
CA THR A 53 5.93 -9.51 1.57
C THR A 53 5.71 -7.99 1.43
N THR A 54 6.15 -7.42 0.31
CA THR A 54 5.91 -6.00 0.01
C THR A 54 4.41 -5.67 -0.03
N PHE A 55 3.57 -6.62 -0.46
CA PHE A 55 2.12 -6.48 -0.48
C PHE A 55 1.49 -6.45 0.93
N GLU A 56 1.87 -7.35 1.83
CA GLU A 56 1.38 -7.33 3.21
C GLU A 56 1.84 -6.06 3.95
N PHE A 57 3.09 -5.64 3.70
CA PHE A 57 3.61 -4.37 4.20
C PHE A 57 2.79 -3.18 3.69
N LEU A 58 2.40 -3.16 2.40
CA LEU A 58 1.56 -2.12 1.82
C LEU A 58 0.20 -2.03 2.54
N ILE A 59 -0.52 -3.14 2.64
CA ILE A 59 -1.85 -3.18 3.29
C ILE A 59 -1.75 -2.67 4.73
N CYS A 60 -0.73 -3.12 5.46
CA CYS A 60 -0.53 -2.67 6.83
C CYS A 60 -0.20 -1.18 6.89
N SER A 61 0.68 -0.69 6.00
CA SER A 61 1.11 0.71 5.94
C SER A 61 -0.04 1.67 5.62
N GLU A 62 -0.92 1.32 4.69
CA GLU A 62 -2.10 2.14 4.36
C GLU A 62 -3.07 2.23 5.54
N ASN A 63 -3.35 1.11 6.19
CA ASN A 63 -4.19 1.09 7.38
C ASN A 63 -3.55 1.88 8.53
N PHE A 64 -2.23 1.74 8.71
CA PHE A 64 -1.46 2.47 9.70
C PHE A 64 -1.50 3.98 9.45
N LEU A 65 -1.30 4.42 8.21
CA LEU A 65 -1.41 5.83 7.83
C LEU A 65 -2.81 6.36 8.13
N ARG A 66 -3.87 5.69 7.68
CA ARG A 66 -5.25 6.12 7.90
C ARG A 66 -5.57 6.30 9.39
N ASP A 67 -5.10 5.38 10.23
CA ASP A 67 -5.49 5.33 11.64
C ASP A 67 -4.56 6.19 12.53
N PHE A 68 -3.29 6.42 12.13
CA PHE A 68 -2.28 7.13 12.91
C PHE A 68 -1.74 8.43 12.26
N GLU A 69 -2.32 8.91 11.16
CA GLU A 69 -1.85 10.07 10.40
C GLU A 69 -1.53 11.30 11.28
N PHE A 70 -2.44 11.63 12.21
CA PHE A 70 -2.32 12.79 13.09
C PHE A 70 -1.30 12.62 14.22
N HIS A 71 -0.87 11.38 14.48
CA HIS A 71 0.12 11.06 15.51
C HIS A 71 1.55 10.98 14.93
N LEU A 72 1.68 10.92 13.60
CA LEU A 72 2.96 10.89 12.91
C LEU A 72 3.46 12.30 12.59
N SER A 73 4.78 12.50 12.75
CA SER A 73 5.45 13.69 12.22
C SER A 73 5.33 13.73 10.69
N LEU A 74 5.35 14.94 10.13
CA LEU A 74 5.18 15.14 8.69
C LEU A 74 6.17 14.31 7.86
N HIS A 75 7.43 14.25 8.30
CA HIS A 75 8.48 13.52 7.59
C HIS A 75 8.24 12.01 7.58
N LEU A 76 7.82 11.42 8.70
CA LEU A 76 7.50 9.98 8.78
C LEU A 76 6.28 9.62 7.93
N ARG A 77 5.28 10.49 7.91
CA ARG A 77 4.10 10.32 7.07
C ARG A 77 4.46 10.36 5.58
N GLN A 78 5.29 11.31 5.18
CA GLN A 78 5.79 11.41 3.80
C GLN A 78 6.64 10.19 3.40
N HIS A 79 7.50 9.71 4.30
CA HIS A 79 8.29 8.50 4.07
C HIS A 79 7.36 7.30 3.80
N LEU A 80 6.43 7.03 4.71
CA LEU A 80 5.53 5.89 4.59
C LEU A 80 4.63 5.98 3.36
N ALA A 81 4.10 7.17 3.04
CA ALA A 81 3.33 7.39 1.82
C ALA A 81 4.16 7.17 0.54
N SER A 82 5.43 7.58 0.54
CA SER A 82 6.34 7.33 -0.58
C SER A 82 6.62 5.84 -0.79
N LEU A 83 6.72 5.07 0.31
CA LEU A 83 6.86 3.62 0.25
C LEU A 83 5.60 2.96 -0.32
N CYS A 84 4.40 3.37 0.13
CA CYS A 84 3.15 2.85 -0.43
C CYS A 84 3.10 3.05 -1.96
N ASN A 85 3.39 4.27 -2.43
CA ASN A 85 3.42 4.56 -3.86
C ASN A 85 4.46 3.72 -4.61
N ARG A 86 5.69 3.62 -4.09
CA ARG A 86 6.76 2.80 -4.70
C ARG A 86 6.34 1.33 -4.84
N VAL A 87 5.71 0.80 -3.81
CA VAL A 87 5.28 -0.60 -3.77
C VAL A 87 4.13 -0.87 -4.75
N ILE A 88 3.16 0.05 -4.85
CA ILE A 88 2.09 0.00 -5.84
C ILE A 88 2.62 0.14 -7.27
N ASP A 89 3.59 1.03 -7.50
CA ASP A 89 4.12 1.33 -8.83
C ASP A 89 4.98 0.18 -9.39
N SER A 90 5.59 -0.65 -8.53
CA SER A 90 6.59 -1.64 -8.98
C SER A 90 6.56 -2.96 -8.23
N ASP A 91 6.78 -2.94 -6.91
CA ASP A 91 7.12 -4.15 -6.16
C ASP A 91 5.97 -5.19 -6.07
N VAL A 92 4.71 -4.74 -6.16
CA VAL A 92 3.51 -5.60 -6.07
C VAL A 92 3.22 -6.38 -7.35
N TRP A 93 3.78 -5.99 -8.50
CA TRP A 93 3.54 -6.66 -9.79
C TRP A 93 4.57 -7.73 -10.13
N SER A 94 5.43 -8.07 -9.17
CA SER A 94 6.39 -9.16 -9.28
C SER A 94 5.68 -10.52 -9.35
N ASP A 95 6.25 -11.48 -10.08
CA ASP A 95 5.64 -12.81 -10.31
C ASP A 95 5.42 -13.59 -9.01
N ASP A 96 6.21 -13.31 -7.97
CA ASP A 96 6.12 -13.89 -6.63
C ASP A 96 5.13 -13.15 -5.71
N SER A 97 4.46 -12.10 -6.20
CA SER A 97 3.52 -11.33 -5.42
C SER A 97 2.19 -12.07 -5.21
N PRO A 98 1.62 -12.02 -3.98
CA PRO A 98 0.29 -12.59 -3.70
C PRO A 98 -0.81 -12.07 -4.63
N ILE A 99 -0.70 -10.83 -5.12
CA ILE A 99 -1.70 -10.24 -6.01
C ILE A 99 -1.72 -10.94 -7.37
N VAL A 100 -0.56 -11.35 -7.89
CA VAL A 100 -0.44 -11.98 -9.21
C VAL A 100 -1.03 -13.38 -9.15
N SER A 101 -0.72 -14.13 -8.08
CA SER A 101 -1.36 -15.41 -7.79
C SER A 101 -2.88 -15.28 -7.69
N TYR A 102 -3.37 -14.31 -6.92
CA TYR A 102 -4.80 -14.04 -6.77
C TYR A 102 -5.48 -13.71 -8.12
N LEU A 103 -4.87 -12.83 -8.93
CA LEU A 103 -5.41 -12.47 -10.25
C LEU A 103 -5.38 -13.65 -11.24
N THR A 104 -4.40 -14.54 -11.13
CA THR A 104 -4.29 -15.73 -11.96
C THR A 104 -5.39 -16.74 -11.61
N GLU A 105 -5.67 -16.92 -10.31
CA GLU A 105 -6.76 -17.77 -9.83
C GLU A 105 -8.15 -17.18 -10.11
N HIS A 106 -8.26 -15.85 -10.14
CA HIS A 106 -9.49 -15.10 -10.38
C HIS A 106 -9.42 -14.30 -11.69
N SER A 107 -9.17 -15.00 -12.81
CA SER A 107 -9.01 -14.39 -14.14
C SER A 107 -10.25 -13.68 -14.70
N GLU A 108 -11.40 -13.80 -14.04
CA GLU A 108 -12.56 -12.94 -14.32
C GLU A 108 -12.27 -11.54 -13.75
N LEU A 109 -11.63 -10.69 -14.57
CA LEU A 109 -11.44 -9.27 -14.28
C LEU A 109 -12.74 -8.69 -13.68
N PRO A 110 -12.68 -8.00 -12.52
CA PRO A 110 -13.84 -7.31 -11.98
C PRO A 110 -14.42 -6.38 -13.05
N LYS A 111 -15.59 -6.74 -13.58
CA LYS A 111 -16.31 -6.05 -14.68
C LYS A 111 -16.62 -4.57 -14.38
N HIS A 112 -16.30 -4.09 -13.18
CA HIS A 112 -16.50 -2.72 -12.73
C HIS A 112 -15.43 -1.72 -13.23
N PHE A 113 -14.26 -2.19 -13.69
CA PHE A 113 -13.18 -1.31 -14.13
C PHE A 113 -13.16 -0.97 -15.64
N GLU A 114 -14.15 -1.42 -16.42
CA GLU A 114 -14.25 -1.03 -17.84
C GLU A 114 -14.59 0.46 -18.08
N THR A 115 -14.96 1.22 -17.04
CA THR A 115 -15.50 2.59 -17.23
C THR A 115 -14.47 3.73 -17.13
N ILE A 116 -13.18 3.45 -16.89
CA ILE A 116 -12.18 4.54 -16.80
C ILE A 116 -11.01 4.22 -17.71
N VAL A 117 -11.19 4.37 -19.03
CA VAL A 117 -10.27 4.95 -20.05
C VAL A 117 -10.90 4.65 -21.43
N THR A 118 -12.03 5.29 -21.76
CA THR A 118 -12.39 5.58 -23.17
C THR A 118 -13.48 6.66 -23.22
N SER A 119 -13.15 7.86 -22.74
CA SER A 119 -13.75 9.05 -23.33
C SER A 119 -12.61 9.92 -23.85
N ALA A 120 -12.23 9.65 -25.10
CA ALA A 120 -11.60 10.70 -25.91
C ALA A 120 -12.50 11.94 -25.79
N PRO A 121 -11.93 13.15 -25.57
CA PRO A 121 -12.73 14.36 -25.54
C PRO A 121 -13.53 14.44 -26.85
N PRO A 122 -14.82 14.81 -26.81
CA PRO A 122 -15.63 14.89 -28.02
C PRO A 122 -14.96 15.83 -29.02
N ALA A 123 -14.79 15.37 -30.26
CA ALA A 123 -14.22 16.12 -31.38
C ALA A 123 -15.13 17.29 -31.85
N SER A 124 -15.90 17.89 -30.94
CA SER A 124 -16.79 19.02 -31.20
C SER A 124 -16.21 20.39 -30.79
N CYS A 125 -14.97 20.44 -30.27
CA CYS A 125 -14.30 21.72 -29.97
C CYS A 125 -13.38 22.25 -31.09
N LEU A 126 -13.39 21.68 -32.29
CA LEU A 126 -12.70 22.22 -33.48
C LEU A 126 -13.69 22.41 -34.63
N GLY A 127 -14.56 23.38 -34.49
CA GLY A 127 -15.48 23.81 -35.55
C GLY A 127 -16.00 25.21 -35.32
N GLY A 128 -15.35 26.21 -35.93
CA GLY A 128 -15.98 27.51 -36.21
C GLY A 128 -15.16 28.73 -35.79
N GLY A 129 -14.30 29.20 -36.70
CA GLY A 129 -13.62 30.48 -36.55
C GLY A 129 -12.77 30.89 -37.77
N LEU A 130 -13.18 30.51 -38.98
CA LEU A 130 -12.72 31.16 -40.21
C LEU A 130 -13.89 32.00 -40.74
N ARG A 131 -13.90 33.28 -40.36
CA ARG A 131 -14.30 34.44 -41.15
C ARG A 131 -14.15 35.71 -40.33
#